data_AF-A0A928HU00-F1
#
_entry.id   AF-A0A928HU00-F1
#
_cell.length_a   1.000
_cell.length_b   1.000
_cell.length_c   1.000
_cell.angle_alpha   90.00
_cell.angle_beta   90.00
_cell.angle_gamma   90.00
#
_symmetry.space_group_name_H-M   'P 1'
#
loop_
_entity.id
_entity.type
_entity.pdbx_description
1 polymer ?
#
loop_
_entity_poly.entity_id
_entity_poly.type
_entity_poly.pdbx_seq_one_letter_code
_entity_poly.pdbx_strand_id
1 'polypeptide(L)'
;MYIKNFFGHLLVVARHRHRVFINCMKCGILWRGLVHDLSKFTPTEFFESVKYFQGNRSPIGAARRATGVSYAWLHHKGRNKHHIEYWTDPECEVQPLMPYKYAVECVCDKLAATRVYLGKDYSDDMPLWHWEKYGKRIDANPKTIEFITEVFYDVRDMGEKAVLSKKYMKEKYQSICLK
;
A
#
# COMPACT_ATOMS: atom_id res chain seq x y z
N MET A 1 -13.28 10.02 -24.21
CA MET A 1 -12.05 9.54 -23.51
C MET A 1 -12.12 9.77 -22.00
N TYR A 2 -12.41 11.00 -21.54
CA TYR A 2 -12.45 11.34 -20.11
C TYR A 2 -13.51 10.59 -19.29
N ILE A 3 -14.73 10.38 -19.80
CA ILE A 3 -15.80 9.65 -19.09
C ILE A 3 -15.42 8.18 -18.85
N LYS A 4 -14.84 7.50 -19.85
CA LYS A 4 -14.34 6.12 -19.71
C LYS A 4 -13.24 6.04 -18.66
N ASN A 5 -12.32 7.00 -18.67
CA ASN A 5 -11.25 7.06 -17.68
C ASN A 5 -11.77 7.34 -16.26
N PHE A 6 -12.79 8.19 -16.15
CA PHE A 6 -13.46 8.50 -14.88
C PHE A 6 -13.99 7.24 -14.21
N PHE A 7 -14.86 6.50 -14.91
CA PHE A 7 -15.45 5.28 -14.37
C PHE A 7 -14.44 4.16 -14.23
N GLY A 8 -13.47 4.06 -15.15
CA GLY A 8 -12.39 3.09 -15.07
C GLY A 8 -11.53 3.29 -13.82
N HIS A 9 -11.10 4.52 -13.54
CA HIS A 9 -10.32 4.84 -12.36
C HIS A 9 -11.11 4.59 -11.07
N LEU A 10 -12.36 5.07 -11.02
CA LEU A 10 -13.25 4.87 -9.87
C LEU A 10 -13.41 3.39 -9.52
N LEU A 11 -13.59 2.54 -10.53
CA LEU A 11 -13.77 1.11 -10.34
C LEU A 11 -12.50 0.42 -9.82
N VAL A 12 -11.32 0.82 -10.33
CA VAL A 12 -10.04 0.29 -9.84
C VAL A 12 -9.82 0.68 -8.37
N VAL A 13 -10.08 1.95 -8.01
CA VAL A 13 -9.98 2.42 -6.63
C VAL A 13 -10.96 1.68 -5.72
N ALA A 14 -12.21 1.50 -6.15
CA ALA A 14 -13.22 0.79 -5.37
C ALA A 14 -12.83 -0.68 -5.11
N ARG A 15 -12.37 -1.40 -6.14
CA ARG A 15 -11.90 -2.80 -6.01
C ARG A 15 -10.70 -2.92 -5.08
N HIS A 16 -9.74 -1.99 -5.20
CA HIS A 16 -8.57 -1.93 -4.34
C HIS A 16 -8.97 -1.74 -2.87
N ARG A 17 -9.72 -0.68 -2.57
CA ARG A 17 -10.16 -0.36 -1.21
C ARG A 17 -10.98 -1.50 -0.60
N HIS A 18 -11.84 -2.16 -1.38
CA HIS A 18 -12.61 -3.31 -0.90
C HIS A 18 -11.71 -4.48 -0.48
N ARG A 19 -10.67 -4.78 -1.25
CA ARG A 19 -9.69 -5.82 -0.88
C ARG A 19 -8.87 -5.43 0.35
N VAL A 20 -8.43 -4.18 0.45
CA VAL A 20 -7.73 -3.68 1.65
C VAL A 20 -8.63 -3.80 2.87
N PHE A 21 -9.90 -3.44 2.75
CA PHE A 21 -10.88 -3.59 3.81
C PHE A 21 -11.00 -5.04 4.30
N ILE A 22 -11.13 -6.01 3.39
CA ILE A 22 -11.17 -7.44 3.73
C ILE A 22 -9.88 -7.87 4.46
N ASN A 23 -8.71 -7.48 3.95
CA ASN A 23 -7.44 -7.85 4.58
C ASN A 23 -7.29 -7.23 5.98
N CYS A 24 -7.61 -5.94 6.12
CA CYS A 24 -7.62 -5.23 7.39
C CYS A 24 -8.61 -5.84 8.40
N MET A 25 -9.76 -6.33 7.94
CA MET A 25 -10.73 -7.05 8.77
C MET A 25 -10.11 -8.33 9.34
N LYS A 26 -9.48 -9.16 8.50
CA LYS A 26 -8.79 -10.38 8.94
C LYS A 26 -7.67 -10.10 9.95
N CYS A 27 -6.93 -9.01 9.74
CA CYS A 27 -5.85 -8.57 10.62
C CYS A 27 -6.32 -7.85 11.90
N GLY A 28 -7.64 -7.65 12.08
CA GLY A 28 -8.20 -7.01 13.29
C GLY A 28 -8.01 -5.49 13.35
N ILE A 29 -7.78 -4.82 12.22
CA ILE A 29 -7.67 -3.36 12.10
C ILE A 29 -8.79 -2.78 11.22
N LEU A 30 -10.04 -3.26 11.43
CA LEU A 30 -11.23 -2.95 10.63
C LEU A 30 -11.38 -1.45 10.30
N TRP A 31 -11.24 -0.59 11.32
CA TRP A 31 -11.38 0.85 11.14
C TRP A 31 -10.38 1.41 10.12
N ARG A 32 -9.14 0.92 10.11
CA ARG A 32 -8.14 1.33 9.12
C ARG A 32 -8.56 0.93 7.70
N GLY A 33 -9.08 -0.27 7.52
CA GLY A 33 -9.63 -0.72 6.23
C GLY A 33 -10.79 0.15 5.72
N LEU A 34 -11.67 0.63 6.61
CA LEU A 34 -12.79 1.50 6.24
C LEU A 34 -12.33 2.88 5.76
N VAL A 35 -11.37 3.48 6.45
CA VAL A 35 -10.87 4.84 6.15
C VAL A 35 -9.66 4.86 5.21
N HIS A 36 -9.19 3.69 4.78
CA HIS A 36 -8.07 3.55 3.87
C HIS A 36 -8.34 4.33 2.57
N ASP A 37 -7.35 5.12 2.13
CA ASP A 37 -7.32 5.81 0.84
C ASP A 37 -8.53 6.71 0.53
N LEU A 38 -9.21 7.25 1.54
CA LEU A 38 -10.28 8.22 1.30
C LEU A 38 -9.79 9.48 0.60
N SER A 39 -8.50 9.81 0.71
CA SER A 39 -7.92 10.94 -0.01
C SER A 39 -7.93 10.77 -1.53
N LYS A 40 -8.06 9.54 -2.06
CA LYS A 40 -8.16 9.27 -3.51
C LYS A 40 -9.36 9.95 -4.16
N PHE A 41 -10.37 10.30 -3.36
CA PHE A 41 -11.59 10.96 -3.82
C PHE A 41 -11.51 12.49 -3.76
N THR A 42 -10.40 13.07 -3.27
CA THR A 42 -10.23 14.52 -3.32
C THR A 42 -9.97 14.97 -4.77
N PRO A 43 -10.34 16.22 -5.13
CA PRO A 43 -10.09 16.74 -6.47
C PRO A 43 -8.61 16.64 -6.89
N THR A 44 -7.68 16.88 -5.96
CA THR A 44 -6.23 16.83 -6.18
C THR A 44 -5.76 15.45 -6.65
N GLU A 45 -6.28 14.37 -6.05
CA GLU A 45 -5.86 13.01 -6.42
C GLU A 45 -6.69 12.45 -7.57
N PHE A 46 -8.01 12.63 -7.50
CA PHE A 46 -8.94 11.94 -8.39
C PHE A 46 -8.82 12.42 -9.84
N PHE A 47 -8.86 13.74 -10.08
CA PHE A 47 -8.87 14.26 -11.44
C PHE A 47 -7.51 14.13 -12.15
N GLU A 48 -6.39 14.26 -11.45
CA GLU A 48 -5.08 13.93 -12.00
C GLU A 48 -5.04 12.44 -12.38
N SER A 49 -5.52 11.56 -11.50
CA SER A 49 -5.52 10.13 -11.78
C SER A 49 -6.43 9.74 -12.95
N VAL A 50 -7.58 10.41 -13.12
CA VAL A 50 -8.47 10.23 -14.29
C VAL A 50 -7.78 10.70 -15.57
N LYS A 51 -7.10 11.85 -15.55
CA LYS A 51 -6.35 12.38 -16.70
C LYS A 51 -5.29 11.40 -17.19
N TYR A 52 -4.57 10.76 -16.26
CA TYR A 52 -3.48 9.83 -16.56
C TYR A 52 -3.87 8.35 -16.50
N PHE A 53 -5.18 8.03 -16.47
CA PHE A 53 -5.65 6.65 -16.39
C PHE A 53 -5.37 5.89 -17.69
N GLN A 54 -4.68 4.75 -17.57
CA GLN A 54 -4.32 3.87 -18.71
C GLN A 54 -4.96 2.49 -18.64
N GLY A 55 -5.60 2.13 -17.51
CA GLY A 55 -6.25 0.84 -17.30
C GLY A 55 -5.34 -0.33 -16.92
N ASN A 56 -4.04 -0.28 -17.22
CA ASN A 56 -3.11 -1.39 -16.96
C ASN A 56 -1.99 -1.07 -15.96
N ARG A 57 -1.87 0.18 -15.51
CA ARG A 57 -0.84 0.61 -14.54
C ARG A 57 -1.29 1.83 -13.76
N SER A 58 -0.56 2.14 -12.69
CA SER A 58 -0.86 3.29 -11.82
C SER A 58 -0.80 4.63 -12.59
N PRO A 59 -1.85 5.49 -12.48
CA PRO A 59 -1.86 6.82 -13.07
C PRO A 59 -0.74 7.73 -12.57
N ILE A 60 -0.26 7.54 -11.34
CA ILE A 60 0.86 8.29 -10.75
C ILE A 60 2.12 8.16 -11.60
N GLY A 61 2.42 6.95 -12.07
CA GLY A 61 3.60 6.71 -12.90
C GLY A 61 3.48 7.38 -14.27
N ALA A 62 2.27 7.46 -14.81
CA ALA A 62 2.00 8.17 -16.06
C ALA A 62 2.10 9.69 -15.89
N ALA A 63 1.60 10.25 -14.79
CA ALA A 63 1.77 11.67 -14.45
C ALA A 63 3.26 12.03 -14.34
N ARG A 64 4.03 11.26 -13.56
CA ARG A 64 5.49 11.48 -13.41
C ARG A 64 6.24 11.47 -14.73
N ARG A 65 5.92 10.56 -15.65
CA ARG A 65 6.55 10.51 -16.98
C ARG A 65 6.18 11.71 -17.85
N ALA A 66 4.99 12.26 -17.68
CA ALA A 66 4.50 13.37 -18.48
C ALA A 66 4.94 14.74 -17.96
N THR A 67 5.09 14.92 -16.64
CA THR A 67 5.30 16.24 -16.02
C THR A 67 6.50 16.30 -15.08
N GLY A 68 7.18 15.18 -14.84
CA GLY A 68 8.23 15.06 -13.82
C GLY A 68 7.72 14.89 -12.38
N VAL A 69 6.42 15.07 -12.14
CA VAL A 69 5.81 15.03 -10.80
C VAL A 69 4.42 14.39 -10.83
N SER A 70 3.93 13.92 -9.69
CA SER A 70 2.50 13.60 -9.53
C SER A 70 2.01 14.28 -8.27
N TYR A 71 1.15 15.29 -8.44
CA TYR A 71 0.56 16.00 -7.30
C TYR A 71 -0.40 15.09 -6.53
N ALA A 72 -1.07 14.17 -7.25
CA ALA A 72 -1.85 13.11 -6.61
C ALA A 72 -0.97 12.30 -5.66
N TRP A 73 0.22 11.86 -6.10
CA TRP A 73 1.12 11.12 -5.23
C TRP A 73 1.62 11.93 -4.05
N LEU A 74 2.07 13.17 -4.26
CA LEU A 74 2.58 14.01 -3.17
C LEU A 74 1.51 14.24 -2.09
N HIS A 75 0.28 14.55 -2.51
CA HIS A 75 -0.86 14.69 -1.62
C HIS A 75 -1.21 13.38 -0.91
N HIS A 76 -1.17 12.27 -1.65
CA HIS A 76 -1.54 10.94 -1.18
C HIS A 76 -0.61 10.41 -0.10
N LYS A 77 0.70 10.36 -0.37
CA LYS A 77 1.69 9.88 0.61
C LYS A 77 1.72 10.76 1.86
N GLY A 78 1.46 12.06 1.71
CA GLY A 78 1.45 13.03 2.82
C GLY A 78 0.18 12.99 3.69
N ARG A 79 -0.86 12.25 3.31
CA ARG A 79 -2.10 12.10 4.10
C ARG A 79 -2.36 10.68 4.59
N ASN A 80 -1.81 9.68 3.90
CA ASN A 80 -2.07 8.29 4.19
C ASN A 80 -0.89 7.67 4.95
N LYS A 81 -1.07 7.53 6.25
CA LYS A 81 -0.04 7.07 7.19
C LYS A 81 0.42 5.62 6.98
N HIS A 82 -0.23 4.82 6.13
CA HIS A 82 0.28 3.50 5.76
C HIS A 82 1.36 3.54 4.67
N HIS A 83 1.56 4.68 4.01
CA HIS A 83 2.73 4.87 3.14
C HIS A 83 3.96 5.07 4.00
N ILE A 84 5.04 4.40 3.61
CA ILE A 84 6.29 4.41 4.37
C ILE A 84 6.92 5.80 4.29
N GLU A 85 6.77 6.47 3.15
CA GLU A 85 7.21 7.84 2.87
C GLU A 85 6.51 8.90 3.75
N TYR A 86 5.45 8.54 4.49
CA TYR A 86 4.86 9.43 5.50
C TYR A 86 5.75 9.53 6.74
N TRP A 87 6.53 8.48 7.04
CA TRP A 87 7.33 8.34 8.24
C TRP A 87 8.81 8.56 7.98
N THR A 88 9.15 9.26 6.90
CA THR A 88 10.52 9.65 6.59
C THR A 88 10.74 11.10 6.99
N ASP A 89 11.74 11.36 7.83
CA ASP A 89 12.18 12.69 8.23
C ASP A 89 13.68 12.83 7.90
N PRO A 90 14.04 13.65 6.90
CA PRO A 90 15.44 13.87 6.50
C PRO A 90 16.31 14.48 7.61
N GLU A 91 15.72 15.17 8.59
CA GLU A 91 16.46 15.81 9.68
C GLU A 91 16.65 14.87 10.88
N CYS A 92 15.96 13.73 10.91
CA CYS A 92 16.12 12.73 11.96
C CYS A 92 17.29 11.78 11.66
N GLU A 93 18.18 11.59 12.63
CA GLU A 93 19.24 10.58 12.57
C GLU A 93 18.67 9.15 12.46
N VAL A 94 17.57 8.88 13.16
CA VAL A 94 16.86 7.61 13.10
C VAL A 94 15.43 7.84 12.65
N GLN A 95 15.06 7.20 11.55
CA GLN A 95 13.72 7.30 10.98
C GLN A 95 12.65 6.81 11.98
N PRO A 96 11.49 7.49 12.08
CA PRO A 96 10.39 7.07 12.93
C PRO A 96 9.92 5.63 12.70
N LEU A 97 9.78 4.86 13.79
CA LEU A 97 9.16 3.53 13.73
C LEU A 97 7.67 3.66 13.35
N MET A 98 7.26 3.03 12.25
CA MET A 98 5.87 3.06 11.80
C MET A 98 4.97 2.32 12.82
N PRO A 99 3.92 2.96 13.37
CA PRO A 99 3.03 2.31 14.32
C PRO A 99 2.30 1.08 13.75
N TYR A 100 2.13 0.05 14.59
CA TYR A 100 1.49 -1.24 14.27
C TYR A 100 0.33 -1.15 13.28
N LYS A 101 -0.68 -0.34 13.58
CA LYS A 101 -1.91 -0.26 12.76
C LYS A 101 -1.64 0.20 11.32
N TYR A 102 -0.63 1.03 11.10
CA TYR A 102 -0.25 1.53 9.79
C TYR A 102 0.71 0.58 9.07
N ALA A 103 1.59 -0.09 9.81
CA ALA A 103 2.46 -1.14 9.25
C ALA A 103 1.63 -2.32 8.71
N VAL A 104 0.62 -2.75 9.46
CA VAL A 104 -0.32 -3.80 9.01
C VAL A 104 -1.18 -3.31 7.85
N GLU A 105 -1.67 -2.07 7.87
CA GLU A 105 -2.39 -1.47 6.74
C GLU A 105 -1.51 -1.41 5.48
N CYS A 106 -0.21 -1.12 5.63
CA CYS A 106 0.78 -1.08 4.54
C CYS A 106 0.93 -2.45 3.86
N VAL A 107 1.00 -3.53 4.64
CA VAL A 107 0.99 -4.91 4.11
C VAL A 107 -0.32 -5.18 3.37
N CYS A 108 -1.47 -4.85 3.99
CA CYS A 108 -2.78 -5.09 3.40
C CYS A 108 -2.98 -4.33 2.07
N ASP A 109 -2.52 -3.08 2.00
CA ASP A 109 -2.49 -2.21 0.83
C ASP A 109 -1.68 -2.85 -0.31
N LYS A 110 -0.41 -3.18 -0.05
CA LYS A 110 0.47 -3.76 -1.07
C LYS A 110 -0.02 -5.12 -1.58
N LEU A 111 -0.53 -5.99 -0.70
CA LEU A 111 -1.16 -7.25 -1.11
C LEU A 111 -2.36 -7.00 -2.02
N ALA A 112 -3.25 -6.09 -1.62
CA ALA A 112 -4.44 -5.77 -2.39
C ALA A 112 -4.09 -5.15 -3.75
N ALA A 113 -3.14 -4.22 -3.79
CA ALA A 113 -2.66 -3.59 -5.01
C ALA A 113 -2.12 -4.63 -5.99
N THR A 114 -1.19 -5.47 -5.56
CA THR A 114 -0.62 -6.55 -6.38
C THR A 114 -1.72 -7.44 -6.94
N ARG A 115 -2.72 -7.79 -6.12
CA ARG A 115 -3.82 -8.65 -6.54
C ARG A 115 -4.80 -7.99 -7.51
N VAL A 116 -5.06 -6.69 -7.36
CA VAL A 116 -5.93 -5.94 -8.29
C VAL A 116 -5.26 -5.80 -9.66
N TYR A 117 -3.95 -5.51 -9.69
CA TYR A 117 -3.24 -5.27 -10.95
C TYR A 117 -2.89 -6.56 -11.70
N LEU A 118 -2.51 -7.64 -11.01
CA LEU A 118 -2.18 -8.91 -11.65
C LEU A 118 -3.42 -9.76 -11.98
N GLY A 119 -4.50 -9.63 -11.20
CA GLY A 119 -5.74 -10.36 -11.46
C GLY A 119 -5.54 -11.87 -11.47
N LYS A 120 -5.61 -12.48 -12.66
CA LYS A 120 -5.42 -13.92 -12.86
C LYS A 120 -3.96 -14.36 -12.77
N ASP A 121 -3.03 -13.45 -13.01
CA ASP A 121 -1.59 -13.71 -12.97
C ASP A 121 -1.00 -13.53 -11.56
N TYR A 122 -1.87 -13.46 -10.54
CA TYR A 122 -1.46 -13.30 -9.16
C TYR A 122 -1.01 -14.63 -8.55
N SER A 123 0.13 -14.59 -7.87
CA SER A 123 0.66 -15.65 -7.01
C SER A 123 1.20 -15.05 -5.70
N ASP A 124 1.31 -15.86 -4.65
CA ASP A 124 1.66 -15.40 -3.30
C ASP A 124 3.13 -14.90 -3.18
N ASP A 125 3.99 -15.18 -4.17
CA ASP A 125 5.35 -14.63 -4.29
C ASP A 125 5.39 -13.20 -4.89
N MET A 126 4.37 -12.81 -5.66
CA MET A 126 4.35 -11.51 -6.36
C MET A 126 4.41 -10.28 -5.43
N PRO A 127 3.73 -10.25 -4.27
CA PRO A 127 3.86 -9.17 -3.31
C PRO A 127 5.30 -8.99 -2.80
N LEU A 128 5.98 -10.09 -2.50
CA LEU A 128 7.39 -10.08 -2.09
C LEU A 128 8.26 -9.54 -3.22
N TRP A 129 8.12 -10.07 -4.44
CA TRP A 129 8.88 -9.58 -5.59
C TRP A 129 8.72 -8.08 -5.80
N HIS A 130 7.48 -7.58 -5.74
CA HIS A 130 7.20 -6.15 -5.90
C HIS A 130 7.80 -5.33 -4.75
N TRP A 131 7.70 -5.83 -3.52
CA TRP A 131 8.28 -5.21 -2.33
C TRP A 131 9.81 -5.10 -2.44
N GLU A 132 10.48 -6.17 -2.84
CA GLU A 132 11.93 -6.17 -2.99
C GLU A 132 12.41 -5.26 -4.12
N LYS A 133 11.65 -5.21 -5.22
CA LYS A 133 12.02 -4.41 -6.37
C LYS A 133 11.82 -2.93 -6.15
N TYR A 134 10.76 -2.53 -5.44
CA TYR A 134 10.36 -1.13 -5.34
C TYR A 134 10.21 -0.60 -3.92
N GLY A 135 9.67 -1.41 -3.00
CA GLY A 135 9.24 -0.95 -1.68
C GLY A 135 10.36 -0.84 -0.64
N LYS A 136 11.27 -1.81 -0.58
CA LYS A 136 12.36 -1.85 0.42
C LYS A 136 13.47 -0.82 0.22
N ARG A 137 13.37 0.03 -0.81
CA ARG A 137 14.37 1.04 -1.18
C ARG A 137 14.20 2.38 -0.47
N ILE A 138 13.12 2.54 0.30
CA ILE A 138 12.82 3.77 1.02
C ILE A 138 13.71 3.80 2.27
N ASP A 139 14.39 4.93 2.49
CA ASP A 139 15.12 5.20 3.72
C ASP A 139 14.13 5.45 4.86
N ALA A 140 13.67 4.37 5.46
CA ALA A 140 12.72 4.35 6.57
C ALA A 140 13.27 3.49 7.69
N ASN A 141 12.58 3.49 8.83
CA ASN A 141 13.03 2.75 10.00
C ASN A 141 13.30 1.27 9.66
N PRO A 142 14.51 0.74 9.93
CA PRO A 142 14.89 -0.62 9.55
C PRO A 142 13.94 -1.70 10.07
N LYS A 143 13.44 -1.56 11.31
CA LYS A 143 12.46 -2.49 11.90
C LYS A 143 11.12 -2.49 11.16
N THR A 144 10.71 -1.33 10.61
CA THR A 144 9.51 -1.25 9.76
C THR A 144 9.72 -2.00 8.45
N ILE A 145 10.87 -1.79 7.80
CA ILE A 145 11.22 -2.48 6.56
C ILE A 145 11.31 -3.98 6.79
N GLU A 146 11.97 -4.41 7.87
CA GLU A 146 12.10 -5.81 8.26
C GLU A 146 10.73 -6.45 8.51
N PHE A 147 9.87 -5.82 9.32
CA PHE A 147 8.51 -6.33 9.57
C PHE A 147 7.72 -6.57 8.28
N ILE A 148 7.71 -5.59 7.36
CA ILE A 148 6.99 -5.73 6.08
C ILE A 148 7.62 -6.84 5.22
N THR A 149 8.95 -6.92 5.21
CA THR A 149 9.71 -7.93 4.44
C THR A 149 9.41 -9.33 4.93
N GLU A 150 9.54 -9.57 6.23
CA GLU A 150 9.29 -10.87 6.86
C GLU A 150 7.84 -11.31 6.66
N VAL A 151 6.89 -10.38 6.73
CA VAL A 151 5.49 -10.70 6.44
C VAL A 151 5.29 -11.15 5.00
N PHE A 152 5.99 -10.56 4.02
CA PHE A 152 5.89 -11.00 2.62
C PHE A 152 6.60 -12.32 2.34
N TYR A 153 7.72 -12.60 3.01
CA TYR A 153 8.33 -13.94 2.99
C TYR A 153 7.34 -14.99 3.50
N ASP A 154 6.71 -14.70 4.63
CA ASP A 154 5.72 -15.59 5.22
C ASP A 154 4.46 -15.74 4.35
N VAL A 155 4.03 -14.71 3.61
CA VAL A 155 2.94 -14.83 2.62
C VAL A 155 3.34 -15.77 1.49
N ARG A 156 4.56 -15.64 0.96
CA ARG A 156 5.08 -16.54 -0.09
C ARG A 156 5.11 -17.99 0.38
N ASP A 157 5.58 -18.22 1.60
CA ASP A 157 5.89 -19.58 2.11
C ASP A 157 4.67 -20.29 2.70
N MET A 158 3.78 -19.55 3.39
CA MET A 158 2.63 -20.10 4.11
C MET A 158 1.27 -19.72 3.50
N GLY A 159 1.26 -18.79 2.56
CA GLY A 159 0.07 -18.26 1.91
C GLY A 159 -0.67 -17.18 2.71
N GLU A 160 -1.46 -16.36 2.00
CA GLU A 160 -2.20 -15.22 2.59
C GLU A 160 -3.10 -15.64 3.77
N LYS A 161 -3.71 -16.82 3.72
CA LYS A 161 -4.70 -17.26 4.73
C LYS A 161 -4.04 -17.49 6.11
N ALA A 162 -2.82 -18.01 6.13
CA ALA A 162 -2.08 -18.24 7.37
C ALA A 162 -1.59 -16.90 7.97
N VAL A 163 -1.14 -16.00 7.10
CA VAL A 163 -0.49 -14.74 7.49
C VAL A 163 -1.48 -13.63 7.84
N LEU A 164 -2.58 -13.48 7.09
CA LEU A 164 -3.56 -12.43 7.32
C LEU A 164 -4.46 -12.77 8.51
N SER A 165 -3.90 -12.68 9.72
CA SER A 165 -4.63 -12.82 10.97
C SER A 165 -4.13 -11.83 12.03
N LYS A 166 -5.03 -11.40 12.91
CA LYS A 166 -4.70 -10.50 14.03
C LYS A 166 -3.59 -11.07 14.91
N LYS A 167 -3.64 -12.39 15.20
CA LYS A 167 -2.68 -13.07 16.06
C LYS A 167 -1.27 -12.99 15.46
N TYR A 168 -1.13 -13.47 14.22
CA TYR A 168 0.15 -13.49 13.51
C TYR A 168 0.74 -12.07 13.38
N MET A 169 -0.04 -11.09 12.93
CA MET A 169 0.45 -9.73 12.70
C MET A 169 0.98 -9.09 14.00
N LYS A 170 0.27 -9.31 15.11
CA LYS A 170 0.65 -8.80 16.42
C LYS A 170 1.94 -9.46 16.91
N GLU A 171 2.02 -10.79 16.86
CA GLU A 171 3.19 -11.56 17.29
C GLU A 171 4.44 -11.17 16.47
N LYS A 172 4.32 -11.13 15.14
CA LYS A 172 5.43 -10.76 14.25
C LYS A 172 5.89 -9.32 14.50
N TYR A 173 4.96 -8.36 14.59
CA TYR A 173 5.32 -6.96 14.86
C TYR A 173 5.97 -6.80 16.24
N GLN A 174 5.44 -7.45 17.28
CA GLN A 174 6.06 -7.43 18.61
C GLN A 174 7.48 -8.00 18.58
N SER A 175 7.68 -9.08 17.83
CA SER A 175 8.98 -9.76 17.77
C SER A 175 10.09 -8.98 17.05
N ILE A 176 9.73 -8.06 16.16
CA ILE A 176 10.68 -7.28 15.34
C ILE A 176 10.78 -5.85 15.85
N CYS A 177 9.63 -5.21 16.08
CA CYS A 177 9.57 -3.77 16.32
C CYS A 177 9.72 -3.41 17.81
N LEU A 178 9.31 -4.30 18.72
CA LEU A 178 9.20 -4.02 20.17
C LEU A 178 10.13 -4.87 21.05
N LYS A 179 10.98 -5.71 20.44
CA LYS A 179 12.17 -6.25 21.11
C LYS A 179 13.27 -5.21 21.12
#